data_AF-A0A940YRT6-F1
#
_entry.id   AF-A0A940YRT6-F1
#
_cell.length_a   1.000
_cell.length_b   1.000
_cell.length_c   1.000
_cell.angle_alpha   90.00
_cell.angle_beta   90.00
_cell.angle_gamma   90.00
#
_symmetry.space_group_name_H-M   'P 1'
#
loop_
_entity.id
_entity.type
_entity.pdbx_description
1 polymer ?
#
loop_
_entity_poly.entity_id
_entity_poly.type
_entity_poly.pdbx_seq_one_letter_code
_entity_poly.pdbx_strand_id
1 'polypeptide(L)' 'MEQEPRVNDVRIGPDGELEFYDGAEWVPYPDLPDEAGPPSALWRPGDVS' A
#
# COMPACT_ATOMS: atom_id res chain seq x y z
N MET A 1 -16.55 17.55 -9.29
CA MET A 1 -15.08 17.66 -9.40
C MET A 1 -14.52 16.43 -8.75
N GLU A 2 -13.90 15.55 -9.52
CA GLU A 2 -13.07 14.49 -8.94
C GLU A 2 -11.85 15.16 -8.33
N GLN A 3 -11.59 14.87 -7.05
CA GLN A 3 -10.40 15.38 -6.38
C GLN A 3 -9.17 14.65 -6.94
N GLU A 4 -8.05 15.37 -7.05
CA GLU A 4 -6.77 14.73 -7.37
C GLU A 4 -6.43 13.66 -6.32
N PRO A 5 -5.88 12.51 -6.76
CA PRO A 5 -5.53 11.44 -5.85
C PRO A 5 -4.41 11.88 -4.91
N ARG A 6 -4.49 11.42 -3.66
CA ARG A 6 -3.48 11.63 -2.64
C ARG A 6 -2.57 10.41 -2.56
N VAL A 7 -1.32 10.61 -2.16
CA VAL A 7 -0.39 9.50 -1.91
C VAL A 7 -1.02 8.51 -0.93
N ASN A 8 -0.98 7.22 -1.27
CA ASN A 8 -1.64 6.09 -0.61
C ASN A 8 -3.17 6.04 -0.73
N ASP A 9 -3.82 6.85 -1.58
CA ASP A 9 -5.20 6.58 -1.96
C ASP A 9 -5.28 5.21 -2.63
N VAL A 10 -6.38 4.50 -2.40
CA VAL A 10 -6.60 3.12 -2.87
C VAL A 10 -7.81 3.09 -3.79
N ARG A 11 -7.72 2.33 -4.89
CA ARG A 11 -8.84 2.08 -5.81
C ARG A 11 -8.85 0.65 -6.33
N ILE A 12 -9.94 0.30 -7.00
CA ILE A 12 -10.03 -0.91 -7.83
C ILE A 12 -9.68 -0.51 -9.27
N GLY A 13 -8.63 -1.12 -9.81
CA GLY A 13 -8.18 -0.92 -11.18
C GLY A 13 -9.16 -1.52 -12.21
N PRO A 14 -8.94 -1.26 -13.51
CA PRO A 14 -9.82 -1.75 -14.58
C PRO A 14 -9.87 -3.28 -14.67
N ASP A 15 -8.80 -3.96 -14.26
CA ASP A 15 -8.68 -5.42 -14.24
C ASP A 15 -9.24 -6.05 -12.95
N GLY A 16 -9.75 -5.23 -12.02
CA GLY A 16 -10.28 -5.67 -10.73
C GLY A 16 -9.24 -5.82 -9.62
N GLU A 17 -7.97 -5.51 -9.90
CA GLU A 17 -6.89 -5.53 -8.92
C GLU A 17 -6.90 -4.29 -8.02
N LEU A 18 -6.35 -4.42 -6.81
CA LEU A 18 -6.18 -3.31 -5.90
C LEU A 18 -4.96 -2.48 -6.35
N GLU A 19 -5.14 -1.17 -6.47
CA GLU A 19 -4.05 -0.24 -6.81
C GLU A 19 -3.93 0.84 -5.72
N PHE A 20 -2.73 1.36 -5.50
CA PHE A 20 -2.51 2.57 -4.70
C PHE A 20 -1.82 3.65 -5.50
N TYR A 21 -2.08 4.91 -5.15
CA TYR A 21 -1.41 6.05 -5.76
C TYR A 21 -0.07 6.31 -5.07
N ASP A 22 1.04 6.20 -5.82
CA ASP A 22 2.39 6.39 -5.28
C ASP A 22 2.82 7.88 -5.21
N GLY A 23 2.00 8.77 -5.77
CA GLY A 23 2.27 10.21 -5.90
C GLY A 23 2.55 10.66 -7.32
N ALA A 24 2.72 9.73 -8.26
CA ALA A 24 2.86 9.99 -9.68
C ALA A 24 1.78 9.24 -10.48
N GLU A 25 1.62 7.95 -10.21
CA GLU A 25 0.70 7.05 -10.91
C GLU A 25 0.04 6.05 -9.98
N TRP A 26 -0.94 5.33 -10.52
CA TRP A 26 -1.58 4.22 -9.83
C TRP A 26 -0.78 2.96 -10.12
N VAL A 27 -0.33 2.30 -9.07
CA VAL A 27 0.49 1.08 -9.17
C VAL A 27 -0.21 -0.09 -8.47
N PRO A 28 0.02 -1.33 -8.92
CA PRO A 28 -0.55 -2.50 -8.25
C PRO A 28 -0.17 -2.55 -6.78
N TYR A 29 -1.13 -2.85 -5.92
CA TYR A 29 -0.87 -3.11 -4.52
C TYR A 29 -0.13 -4.45 -4.43
N PRO A 30 1.13 -4.48 -3.93
CA PRO A 30 1.88 -5.72 -3.88
C PRO A 30 1.14 -6.70 -2.98
N ASP A 31 0.99 -7.95 -3.42
CA ASP A 31 0.61 -9.05 -2.53
C ASP A 31 1.56 -9.02 -1.34
N LEU A 32 1.02 -8.66 -0.18
CA LEU A 32 1.73 -8.94 1.06
C LEU A 32 1.90 -10.46 1.08
N PRO A 33 3.12 -10.99 1.25
CA PRO A 33 3.28 -12.42 1.38
C PRO A 33 2.30 -12.92 2.44
N ASP A 34 1.59 -14.03 2.18
CA ASP A 34 0.67 -14.63 3.16
C ASP A 34 1.35 -14.88 4.52
N GLU A 35 2.69 -14.99 4.51
CA GLU A 35 3.58 -15.06 5.68
C GLU A 35 4.10 -13.70 6.16
N ALA A 36 3.40 -12.60 5.90
CA ALA A 36 3.50 -11.42 6.72
C ALA A 36 3.02 -11.83 8.12
N GLY A 37 3.95 -12.38 8.90
CA GLY A 37 3.80 -12.59 10.33
C GLY A 37 3.26 -11.30 10.96
N PRO A 38 2.74 -11.39 12.20
CA PRO A 38 2.05 -10.27 12.84
C PRO A 38 2.85 -8.98 12.65
N PRO A 39 2.23 -7.80 12.51
CA PRO A 39 2.90 -6.54 12.15
C PRO A 39 4.12 -6.18 13.04
N SER A 40 4.26 -6.84 14.20
CA SER A 40 5.47 -6.91 15.01
C SER A 40 6.73 -7.51 14.32
N ALA A 41 6.61 -8.22 13.20
CA ALA A 41 7.72 -8.76 12.42
C ALA A 41 8.38 -7.71 11.52
N LEU A 42 7.64 -6.65 11.16
CA LEU A 42 8.18 -5.47 10.44
C LEU A 42 8.80 -4.46 11.40
N TRP A 43 8.48 -4.53 12.70
CA TRP A 43 9.12 -3.74 13.73
C TRP A 43 10.42 -4.42 14.18
N ARG A 44 11.58 -3.89 13.75
CA ARG A 44 12.84 -4.22 14.40
C ARG A 44 12.83 -3.60 15.80
N PRO A 45 12.97 -4.38 16.89
CA PRO A 45 13.19 -3.82 18.22
C PRO A 45 14.60 -3.23 18.28
N GLY A 46 14.71 -1.97 17.85
CA GLY A 46 15.95 -1.19 17.77
C GLY A 46 15.70 0.28 17.48
N ASP A 47 14.53 0.64 16.94
CA ASP A 47 14.08 2.01 16.69
C ASP A 47 13.12 2.51 17.80
N VAL A 48 13.46 2.29 19.06
CA VAL A 48 12.95 3.12 20.17
C VAL A 48 14.09 3.22 21.19
N SER A 49 14.77 4.36 21.18
CA SER A 49 15.81 4.70 22.15
C SER A 49 15.23 5.45 23.34
#